data_AF-A0A0K1PIE1-F1
#
_entry.id   AF-A0A0K1PIE1-F1
#
_cell.length_a   1.000
_cell.length_b   1.000
_cell.length_c   1.000
_cell.angle_alpha   90.00
_cell.angle_beta   90.00
_cell.angle_gamma   90.00
#
_symmetry.space_group_name_H-M   'P 1'
#
loop_
_entity.id
_entity.type
_entity.pdbx_description
1 polymer ?
#
loop_
_entity_poly.entity_id
_entity_poly.type
_entity_poly.pdbx_seq_one_letter_code
_entity_poly.pdbx_strand_id
1 'polypeptide(L)'
;MPTPPPLPFDRESLRRELQALDTPELLALGARMRRDPSRLSLYLGILRARPGHKAQLAACLICFDLARLGQASAERDFHALIPTLRGLAGDPLLLTEMIGDDPFLLGLWGACRQAIDADDPRESTAGLEANVPLVGELDLLSDLELDLDLSRLADAARREENGRAFAKLTARQLGYDLENDRMPEWSGMSTSTGREVDALEEYLRQASTYAPSVPLARGLSSVGQLFLASHLRRRSLFGKPNHRRIEALRAGLSALPSDRPDSLATAAGLFEEEGEAVIERFQKVSELLLDYVRFCSIREADPLHPGAVEAYIEADRLPAPLFLAGETRRRR
;
A
#
# COMPACT_ATOMS: atom_id res chain seq x y z
N MET A 1 -23.69 -42.52 6.64
CA MET A 1 -23.49 -41.07 6.41
C MET A 1 -23.48 -40.40 7.77
N PRO A 2 -22.33 -39.96 8.32
CA PRO A 2 -22.32 -39.34 9.63
C PRO A 2 -22.89 -37.92 9.52
N THR A 3 -24.01 -37.71 10.20
CA THR A 3 -24.61 -36.41 10.49
C THR A 3 -23.63 -35.53 11.27
N PRO A 4 -23.63 -34.20 11.07
CA PRO A 4 -22.80 -33.31 11.87
C PRO A 4 -23.17 -33.48 13.35
N PRO A 5 -22.18 -33.63 14.25
CA PRO A 5 -22.48 -33.82 15.66
C PRO A 5 -23.25 -32.59 16.19
N PRO A 6 -24.35 -32.78 16.93
CA PRO A 6 -24.98 -31.70 17.67
C PRO A 6 -23.93 -31.12 18.62
N LEU A 7 -23.92 -29.80 18.81
CA LEU A 7 -23.00 -29.12 19.74
C LEU A 7 -23.06 -29.81 21.10
N PRO A 8 -21.98 -30.48 21.57
CA PRO A 8 -21.94 -30.93 22.94
C PRO A 8 -21.76 -29.70 23.84
N PHE A 9 -22.39 -29.75 25.02
CA PHE A 9 -22.38 -28.71 26.05
C PHE A 9 -20.99 -28.46 26.70
N ASP A 10 -19.90 -28.92 26.09
CA ASP A 10 -18.53 -28.74 26.59
C ASP A 10 -17.54 -28.49 25.44
N ARG A 11 -16.91 -27.31 25.46
CA ARG A 11 -15.90 -26.86 24.48
C ARG A 11 -14.67 -27.76 24.47
N GLU A 12 -14.32 -28.38 25.60
CA GLU A 12 -13.14 -29.26 25.68
C GLU A 12 -13.36 -30.60 24.99
N SER A 13 -14.56 -31.15 25.13
CA SER A 13 -14.96 -32.38 24.45
C SER A 13 -14.97 -32.21 22.92
N LEU A 14 -15.55 -31.10 22.43
CA LEU A 14 -15.51 -30.76 21.00
C LEU A 14 -14.07 -30.56 20.50
N ARG A 15 -13.20 -29.92 21.30
CA ARG A 15 -11.79 -29.74 20.94
C ARG A 15 -11.05 -31.07 20.79
N ARG A 16 -11.30 -32.04 21.68
CA ARG A 16 -10.70 -33.38 21.62
C ARG A 16 -11.16 -34.15 20.38
N GLU A 17 -12.44 -34.09 20.05
CA GLU A 17 -12.96 -34.72 18.82
C GLU A 17 -12.33 -34.12 17.56
N LEU A 18 -12.21 -32.78 17.49
CA LEU A 18 -11.59 -32.10 16.37
C LEU A 18 -10.08 -32.35 16.26
N GLN A 19 -9.39 -32.57 17.39
CA GLN A 19 -7.98 -32.93 17.41
C GLN A 19 -7.72 -34.32 16.83
N ALA A 20 -8.70 -35.22 16.89
CA ALA A 20 -8.61 -36.58 16.34
C ALA A 20 -8.81 -36.65 14.82
N LEU A 21 -9.40 -35.62 14.19
CA LEU A 21 -9.61 -35.57 12.73
C LEU A 21 -8.31 -35.33 11.98
N ASP A 22 -8.18 -35.91 10.79
CA ASP A 22 -7.05 -35.60 9.93
C ASP A 22 -7.15 -34.18 9.36
N THR A 23 -6.01 -33.64 8.91
CA THR A 23 -5.94 -32.24 8.45
C THR A 23 -6.86 -31.93 7.26
N PRO A 24 -6.97 -32.78 6.21
CA PRO A 24 -7.94 -32.58 5.13
C PRO A 24 -9.39 -32.61 5.62
N GLU A 25 -9.71 -33.49 6.57
CA GLU A 25 -11.06 -33.61 7.14
C GLU A 25 -11.44 -32.35 7.93
N LEU A 26 -10.50 -31.82 8.72
CA LEU A 26 -10.69 -30.59 9.47
C LEU A 26 -10.86 -29.37 8.54
N LEU A 27 -10.12 -29.33 7.42
CA LEU A 27 -10.28 -28.29 6.39
C LEU A 27 -11.66 -28.39 5.70
N ALA A 28 -12.08 -29.59 5.31
CA ALA A 28 -13.39 -29.84 4.71
C ALA A 28 -14.54 -29.48 5.69
N LEU A 29 -14.35 -29.73 6.99
CA LEU A 29 -15.29 -29.30 8.03
C LEU A 29 -15.34 -27.77 8.15
N GLY A 30 -14.18 -27.11 8.11
CA GLY A 30 -14.07 -25.64 8.08
C GLY A 30 -14.83 -25.03 6.90
N ALA A 31 -14.62 -25.58 5.70
CA ALA A 31 -15.33 -25.20 4.48
C ALA A 31 -16.86 -25.22 4.63
N ARG A 32 -17.40 -26.28 5.25
CA ARG A 32 -18.85 -26.43 5.49
C ARG A 32 -19.37 -25.42 6.52
N MET A 33 -18.52 -24.99 7.46
CA MET A 33 -18.87 -24.10 8.56
C MET A 33 -18.48 -22.64 8.31
N ARG A 34 -18.25 -22.23 7.05
CA ARG A 34 -17.80 -20.88 6.65
C ARG A 34 -18.58 -19.68 7.20
N ARG A 35 -19.81 -19.90 7.70
CA ARG A 35 -20.65 -18.81 8.24
C ARG A 35 -20.47 -18.61 9.74
N ASP A 36 -19.72 -19.47 10.40
CA ASP A 36 -19.48 -19.42 11.84
C ASP A 36 -18.01 -19.07 12.13
N PRO A 37 -17.67 -17.78 12.31
CA PRO A 37 -16.30 -17.35 12.54
C PRO A 37 -15.72 -17.94 13.84
N SER A 38 -16.56 -18.20 14.85
CA SER A 38 -16.09 -18.77 16.13
C SER A 38 -15.57 -20.20 15.95
N ARG A 39 -16.23 -20.99 15.11
CA ARG A 39 -15.79 -22.36 14.78
C ARG A 39 -14.53 -22.35 13.91
N LEU A 40 -14.47 -21.48 12.91
CA LEU A 40 -13.28 -21.33 12.07
C LEU A 40 -12.05 -20.94 12.90
N SER A 41 -12.20 -20.03 13.87
CA SER A 41 -11.11 -19.69 14.80
C SER A 41 -10.66 -20.86 15.66
N LEU A 42 -11.58 -21.72 16.11
CA LEU A 42 -11.25 -22.95 16.84
C LEU A 42 -10.43 -23.91 15.95
N TYR A 43 -10.86 -24.12 14.70
CA TYR A 43 -10.17 -24.99 13.75
C TYR A 43 -8.78 -24.46 13.40
N LEU A 44 -8.67 -23.14 13.20
CA LEU A 44 -7.38 -22.48 12.98
C LEU A 44 -6.42 -22.70 14.16
N GLY A 45 -6.92 -22.59 15.40
CA GLY A 45 -6.12 -22.87 16.59
C GLY A 45 -5.59 -24.30 16.65
N ILE A 46 -6.37 -25.28 16.19
CA ILE A 46 -5.95 -26.69 16.12
C ILE A 46 -4.92 -26.88 15.00
N LEU A 47 -5.15 -26.31 13.82
CA LEU A 47 -4.24 -26.41 12.68
C LEU A 47 -2.88 -25.77 12.96
N ARG A 48 -2.83 -24.64 13.65
CA ARG A 48 -1.58 -23.97 14.05
C ARG A 48 -0.72 -24.81 14.99
N ALA A 49 -1.35 -25.67 15.78
CA ALA A 49 -0.64 -26.58 16.69
C ALA A 49 -0.09 -27.82 15.98
N ARG A 50 -0.47 -28.08 14.72
CA ARG A 50 -0.01 -29.23 13.94
C ARG A 50 1.20 -28.87 13.08
N PRO A 51 2.28 -29.67 13.10
CA PRO A 51 3.38 -29.49 12.17
C PRO A 51 3.01 -29.98 10.76
N GLY A 52 3.71 -29.45 9.76
CA GLY A 52 3.68 -29.96 8.38
C GLY A 52 2.92 -29.08 7.37
N HIS A 53 3.25 -29.28 6.10
CA HIS A 53 2.76 -28.48 4.97
C HIS A 53 1.23 -28.53 4.80
N LYS A 54 0.60 -29.67 5.10
CA LYS A 54 -0.86 -29.83 5.07
C LYS A 54 -1.56 -28.90 6.06
N ALA A 55 -1.07 -28.87 7.30
CA ALA A 55 -1.65 -28.05 8.36
C ALA A 55 -1.44 -26.56 8.08
N GLN A 56 -0.26 -26.20 7.55
CA GLN A 56 0.03 -24.84 7.12
C GLN A 56 -0.89 -24.39 5.98
N LEU A 57 -1.08 -25.21 4.94
CA LEU A 57 -1.98 -24.89 3.83
C LEU A 57 -3.43 -24.70 4.33
N ALA A 58 -3.93 -25.64 5.14
CA ALA A 58 -5.26 -25.53 5.73
C ALA A 58 -5.41 -24.29 6.61
N ALA A 59 -4.41 -23.96 7.43
CA ALA A 59 -4.40 -22.75 8.25
C ALA A 59 -4.44 -21.49 7.39
N CYS A 60 -3.69 -21.44 6.28
CA CYS A 60 -3.73 -20.31 5.34
C CYS A 60 -5.13 -20.12 4.74
N LEU A 61 -5.77 -21.20 4.29
CA LEU A 61 -7.11 -21.15 3.69
C LEU A 61 -8.18 -20.74 4.71
N ILE A 62 -8.10 -21.22 5.95
CA ILE A 62 -9.02 -20.78 7.01
C ILE A 62 -8.76 -19.32 7.42
N CYS A 63 -7.50 -18.88 7.49
CA CYS A 63 -7.18 -17.46 7.69
C CYS A 63 -7.78 -16.58 6.59
N PHE A 64 -7.67 -17.00 5.33
CA PHE A 64 -8.27 -16.29 4.20
C PHE A 64 -9.80 -16.18 4.34
N ASP A 65 -10.48 -17.28 4.69
CA ASP A 65 -11.94 -17.28 4.83
C ASP A 65 -12.40 -16.41 6.02
N LEU A 66 -11.70 -16.48 7.16
CA LEU A 66 -11.92 -15.59 8.30
C LEU A 66 -11.71 -14.11 7.95
N ALA A 67 -10.66 -13.81 7.17
CA ALA A 67 -10.37 -12.44 6.73
C ALA A 67 -11.47 -11.90 5.80
N ARG A 68 -12.00 -12.73 4.90
CA ARG A 68 -13.18 -12.39 4.07
C ARG A 68 -14.44 -12.10 4.88
N LEU A 69 -14.57 -12.71 6.06
CA LEU A 69 -15.65 -12.42 7.02
C LEU A 69 -15.39 -11.14 7.84
N GLY A 70 -14.29 -10.43 7.59
CA GLY A 70 -13.95 -9.16 8.24
C GLY A 70 -13.13 -9.29 9.52
N GLN A 71 -12.56 -10.46 9.82
CA GLN A 71 -11.73 -10.64 11.02
C GLN A 71 -10.34 -10.03 10.83
N ALA A 72 -10.08 -8.87 11.46
CA ALA A 72 -8.85 -8.10 11.29
C ALA A 72 -7.56 -8.82 11.75
N SER A 73 -7.66 -9.72 12.75
CA SER A 73 -6.53 -10.57 13.15
C SER A 73 -6.18 -11.59 12.06
N ALA A 74 -7.20 -12.23 11.48
CA ALA A 74 -7.01 -13.21 10.41
C ALA A 74 -6.53 -12.57 9.10
N GLU A 75 -6.93 -11.32 8.81
CA GLU A 75 -6.41 -10.53 7.69
C GLU A 75 -4.91 -10.30 7.82
N ARG A 76 -4.44 -9.81 8.98
CA ARG A 76 -3.00 -9.62 9.26
C ARG A 76 -2.24 -10.95 9.18
N ASP A 77 -2.79 -11.99 9.80
CA ASP A 77 -2.18 -13.32 9.78
C ASP A 77 -2.10 -13.88 8.36
N PHE A 78 -3.13 -13.66 7.53
CA PHE A 78 -3.13 -14.11 6.14
C PHE A 78 -2.06 -13.40 5.32
N HIS A 79 -1.91 -12.07 5.44
CA HIS A 79 -0.86 -11.32 4.76
C HIS A 79 0.54 -11.87 5.08
N ALA A 80 0.82 -12.15 6.35
CA ALA A 80 2.09 -12.76 6.76
C ALA A 80 2.31 -14.17 6.18
N LEU A 81 1.23 -14.90 5.89
CA LEU A 81 1.26 -16.27 5.36
C LEU A 81 1.31 -16.34 3.83
N ILE A 82 1.14 -15.23 3.10
CA ILE A 82 1.16 -15.21 1.62
C ILE A 82 2.44 -15.85 1.04
N PRO A 83 3.67 -15.54 1.53
CA PRO A 83 4.89 -16.18 1.01
C PRO A 83 4.88 -17.70 1.23
N THR A 84 4.45 -18.16 2.41
CA THR A 84 4.31 -19.59 2.73
C THR A 84 3.30 -20.24 1.79
N LEU A 85 2.15 -19.61 1.59
CA LEU A 85 1.10 -20.12 0.72
C LEU A 85 1.56 -20.22 -0.74
N ARG A 86 2.32 -19.23 -1.26
CA ARG A 86 2.93 -19.29 -2.60
C ARG A 86 3.91 -20.47 -2.73
N GLY A 87 4.70 -20.74 -1.69
CA GLY A 87 5.59 -21.90 -1.64
C GLY A 87 4.83 -23.24 -1.66
N LEU A 88 3.79 -23.35 -0.85
CA LEU A 88 2.94 -24.55 -0.76
C LEU A 88 2.10 -24.78 -2.04
N ALA A 89 1.68 -23.69 -2.70
CA ALA A 89 0.94 -23.73 -3.96
C ALA A 89 1.72 -24.36 -5.12
N GLY A 90 3.06 -24.40 -5.02
CA GLY A 90 3.93 -25.01 -6.02
C GLY A 90 3.91 -26.53 -6.03
N ASP A 91 3.32 -27.18 -5.01
CA ASP A 91 3.21 -28.64 -4.92
C ASP A 91 1.81 -29.13 -5.35
N PRO A 92 1.65 -29.66 -6.57
CA PRO A 92 0.36 -30.10 -7.08
C PRO A 92 -0.18 -31.34 -6.35
N LEU A 93 0.68 -32.18 -5.78
CA LEU A 93 0.25 -33.37 -5.02
C LEU A 93 -0.37 -32.94 -3.69
N LEU A 94 0.26 -32.00 -2.99
CA LEU A 94 -0.27 -31.41 -1.76
C LEU A 94 -1.64 -30.76 -2.00
N LEU A 95 -1.78 -29.98 -3.08
CA LEU A 95 -3.05 -29.34 -3.42
C LEU A 95 -4.14 -30.37 -3.72
N THR A 96 -3.81 -31.40 -4.50
CA THR A 96 -4.77 -32.46 -4.84
C THR A 96 -5.22 -33.22 -3.60
N GLU A 97 -4.30 -33.52 -2.67
CA GLU A 97 -4.62 -34.21 -1.43
C GLU A 97 -5.49 -33.36 -0.47
N MET A 98 -5.24 -32.05 -0.41
CA MET A 98 -5.89 -31.16 0.54
C MET A 98 -7.23 -30.60 0.06
N ILE A 99 -7.37 -30.36 -1.25
CA ILE A 99 -8.55 -29.76 -1.87
C ILE A 99 -9.42 -30.85 -2.51
N GLY A 100 -8.79 -31.85 -3.15
CA GLY A 100 -9.48 -32.89 -3.91
C GLY A 100 -10.41 -32.32 -4.97
N ASP A 101 -11.53 -33.01 -5.18
CA ASP A 101 -12.62 -32.59 -6.07
C ASP A 101 -13.75 -31.85 -5.32
N ASP A 102 -13.51 -31.39 -4.09
CA ASP A 102 -14.52 -30.66 -3.34
C ASP A 102 -14.76 -29.29 -4.00
N PRO A 103 -15.98 -29.04 -4.56
CA PRO A 103 -16.25 -27.82 -5.33
C PRO A 103 -16.14 -26.56 -4.47
N PHE A 104 -16.36 -26.68 -3.16
CA PHE A 104 -16.22 -25.56 -2.25
C PHE A 104 -14.74 -25.23 -2.02
N LEU A 105 -13.91 -26.22 -1.72
CA LEU A 105 -12.49 -25.99 -1.50
C LEU A 105 -11.80 -25.52 -2.78
N LEU A 106 -12.21 -26.03 -3.94
CA LEU A 106 -11.80 -25.52 -5.26
C LEU A 106 -12.19 -24.05 -5.44
N GLY A 107 -13.42 -23.68 -5.06
CA GLY A 107 -13.88 -22.28 -5.11
C GLY A 107 -13.12 -21.37 -4.15
N LEU A 108 -12.85 -21.84 -2.92
CA LEU A 108 -12.07 -21.11 -1.92
C LEU A 108 -10.63 -20.92 -2.39
N TRP A 109 -10.01 -21.98 -2.92
CA TRP A 109 -8.67 -21.93 -3.48
C TRP A 109 -8.60 -21.00 -4.69
N GLY A 110 -9.57 -21.07 -5.60
CA GLY A 110 -9.66 -20.16 -6.74
C GLY A 110 -9.78 -18.71 -6.31
N ALA A 111 -10.63 -18.40 -5.33
CA ALA A 111 -10.77 -17.06 -4.76
C ALA A 111 -9.50 -16.61 -4.05
N CYS A 112 -8.82 -17.51 -3.33
CA CYS A 112 -7.57 -17.23 -2.64
C CYS A 112 -6.44 -16.92 -3.63
N ARG A 113 -6.29 -17.75 -4.66
CA ARG A 113 -5.35 -17.51 -5.76
C ARG A 113 -5.64 -16.21 -6.47
N GLN A 114 -6.89 -15.97 -6.87
CA GLN A 114 -7.26 -14.70 -7.48
C GLN A 114 -6.98 -13.52 -6.55
N ALA A 115 -7.15 -13.68 -5.24
CA ALA A 115 -6.84 -12.64 -4.28
C ALA A 115 -5.33 -12.41 -4.11
N ILE A 116 -4.49 -13.43 -4.26
CA ILE A 116 -3.00 -13.36 -4.18
C ILE A 116 -2.35 -12.93 -5.50
N ASP A 117 -2.92 -13.37 -6.63
CA ASP A 117 -2.52 -12.99 -7.98
C ASP A 117 -3.02 -11.58 -8.29
N ALA A 118 -4.19 -11.24 -7.74
CA ALA A 118 -4.51 -9.87 -7.49
C ALA A 118 -3.41 -9.34 -6.59
N ASP A 119 -3.31 -9.61 -5.29
CA ASP A 119 -2.40 -8.98 -4.29
C ASP A 119 -1.13 -8.30 -4.82
N ASP A 120 -0.93 -7.05 -4.42
CA ASP A 120 0.28 -6.34 -4.83
C ASP A 120 1.47 -6.93 -4.06
N PRO A 121 2.48 -7.53 -4.72
CA PRO A 121 3.68 -8.01 -4.03
C PRO A 121 4.41 -6.89 -3.25
N ARG A 122 4.02 -5.63 -3.44
CA ARG A 122 4.52 -4.43 -2.77
C ARG A 122 3.84 -4.13 -1.42
N GLU A 123 2.71 -4.76 -1.07
CA GLU A 123 1.99 -4.50 0.20
C GLU A 123 2.53 -5.34 1.39
N SER A 124 3.46 -6.26 1.15
CA SER A 124 3.88 -7.29 2.11
C SER A 124 5.08 -6.90 3.00
N THR A 125 5.06 -5.74 3.68
CA THR A 125 6.11 -5.38 4.70
C THR A 125 5.63 -4.50 5.86
N ALA A 126 4.33 -4.35 6.14
CA ALA A 126 3.89 -3.69 7.38
C ALA A 126 3.91 -4.67 8.58
N GLY A 127 5.10 -5.20 8.88
CA GLY A 127 5.37 -5.99 10.07
C GLY A 127 5.89 -5.13 11.21
N LEU A 128 5.08 -4.99 12.27
CA LEU A 128 5.52 -4.76 13.65
C LEU A 128 6.44 -3.56 13.91
N GLU A 129 5.97 -2.33 13.66
CA GLU A 129 6.47 -1.19 14.44
C GLU A 129 5.32 -0.43 15.09
N ALA A 130 5.47 -0.27 16.40
CA ALA A 130 4.49 0.27 17.31
C ALA A 130 4.28 1.77 17.07
N ASN A 131 3.03 2.20 17.23
CA ASN A 131 2.69 3.59 17.49
C ASN A 131 3.53 4.09 18.68
N VAL A 132 4.54 4.91 18.41
CA VAL A 132 5.18 5.76 19.41
C VAL A 132 4.66 7.18 19.17
N PRO A 133 3.84 7.73 20.07
CA PRO A 133 3.51 9.14 20.00
C PRO A 133 4.78 9.93 20.36
N LEU A 134 5.26 10.74 19.42
CA LEU A 134 6.24 11.78 19.70
C LEU A 134 5.55 12.86 20.56
N VAL A 135 5.63 12.66 21.88
CA VAL A 135 5.42 13.72 22.87
C VAL A 135 6.75 14.43 23.06
N GLY A 136 6.75 15.72 22.73
CA GLY A 136 7.87 16.62 22.91
C GLY A 136 7.44 18.03 22.54
N GLU A 137 6.52 18.59 23.32
CA GLU A 137 6.32 20.04 23.35
C GLU A 137 7.66 20.68 23.75
N LEU A 138 8.29 21.37 22.81
CA LEU A 138 9.37 22.30 23.09
C LEU A 138 8.72 23.64 23.41
N ASP A 139 8.71 23.97 24.69
CA ASP A 139 8.35 25.30 25.20
C ASP A 139 9.45 26.29 24.76
N LEU A 140 9.17 27.03 23.69
CA LEU A 140 10.04 28.09 23.19
C LEU A 140 9.56 29.41 23.79
N LEU A 141 10.32 29.86 24.79
CA LEU A 141 10.26 31.16 25.44
C LEU A 141 10.01 32.30 24.44
N SER A 142 9.01 33.13 24.77
CA SER A 142 8.79 34.42 24.14
C SER A 142 9.77 35.47 24.65
N ASP A 143 9.88 36.53 23.85
CA ASP A 143 10.44 37.85 24.15
C ASP A 143 11.92 38.07 23.78
N LEU A 144 12.12 38.47 22.51
CA LEU A 144 12.87 39.69 22.22
C LEU A 144 12.49 40.26 20.84
N GLU A 145 11.69 41.33 20.83
CA GLU A 145 11.47 42.16 19.65
C GLU A 145 12.76 42.93 19.33
N LEU A 146 13.54 42.42 18.36
CA LEU A 146 14.58 43.17 17.67
C LEU A 146 14.19 43.30 16.20
N ASP A 147 13.65 44.46 15.87
CA ASP A 147 13.27 44.87 14.52
C ASP A 147 14.52 45.27 13.71
N LEU A 148 15.25 44.27 13.24
CA LEU A 148 16.36 44.40 12.29
C LEU A 148 16.17 43.37 11.17
N ASP A 149 16.39 43.79 9.92
CA ASP A 149 16.25 43.05 8.64
C ASP A 149 17.20 41.82 8.51
N LEU A 150 17.68 41.28 9.65
CA LEU A 150 18.47 40.07 9.82
C LEU A 150 17.63 38.80 9.64
N SER A 151 16.31 38.86 9.87
CA SER A 151 15.38 37.74 9.68
C SER A 151 15.36 37.29 8.22
N ARG A 152 15.29 38.22 7.27
CA ARG A 152 15.28 37.91 5.82
C ARG A 152 16.60 37.31 5.32
N LEU A 153 17.73 37.76 5.85
CA LEU A 153 19.05 37.24 5.49
C LEU A 153 19.29 35.85 6.11
N ALA A 154 18.88 35.64 7.37
CA ALA A 154 18.90 34.33 8.01
C ALA A 154 17.99 33.34 7.27
N ASP A 155 16.81 33.77 6.83
CA ASP A 155 15.88 32.96 6.04
C ASP A 155 16.41 32.62 4.65
N ALA A 156 17.18 33.52 4.02
CA ALA A 156 17.80 33.28 2.73
C ALA A 156 18.95 32.26 2.84
N ALA A 157 19.85 32.43 3.82
CA ALA A 157 20.95 31.51 4.07
C ALA A 157 20.43 30.10 4.42
N ARG A 158 19.40 30.01 5.27
CA ARG A 158 18.75 28.74 5.62
C ARG A 158 18.07 28.07 4.43
N ARG A 159 17.42 28.85 3.55
CA ARG A 159 16.84 28.34 2.30
C ARG A 159 17.90 27.80 1.35
N GLU A 160 19.05 28.47 1.25
CA GLU A 160 20.16 28.00 0.42
C GLU A 160 20.78 26.71 0.98
N GLU A 161 21.00 26.64 2.30
CA GLU A 161 21.49 25.43 2.97
C GLU A 161 20.54 24.25 2.78
N ASN A 162 19.24 24.46 3.01
CA ASN A 162 18.21 23.46 2.77
C ASN A 162 18.14 23.05 1.30
N GLY A 163 18.32 23.99 0.37
CA GLY A 163 18.38 23.71 -1.07
C GLY A 163 19.56 22.79 -1.42
N ARG A 164 20.75 23.04 -0.86
CA ARG A 164 21.93 22.18 -1.06
C ARG A 164 21.75 20.80 -0.44
N ALA A 165 21.18 20.73 0.77
CA ALA A 165 20.88 19.46 1.43
C ALA A 165 19.87 18.63 0.62
N PHE A 166 18.80 19.27 0.13
CA PHE A 166 17.79 18.63 -0.70
C PHE A 166 18.32 18.18 -2.06
N ALA A 167 19.21 18.96 -2.68
CA ALA A 167 19.86 18.57 -3.93
C ALA A 167 20.71 17.29 -3.76
N LYS A 168 21.47 17.18 -2.66
CA LYS A 168 22.22 15.95 -2.33
C LYS A 168 21.30 14.76 -2.11
N LEU A 169 20.19 14.95 -1.41
CA LEU A 169 19.18 13.92 -1.21
C LEU A 169 18.62 13.41 -2.55
N THR A 170 18.21 14.33 -3.42
CA THR A 170 17.63 14.00 -4.72
C THR A 170 18.65 13.31 -5.63
N ALA A 171 19.90 13.79 -5.67
CA ALA A 171 20.97 13.16 -6.43
C ALA A 171 21.20 11.70 -5.97
N ARG A 172 21.24 11.47 -4.66
CA ARG A 172 21.36 10.11 -4.09
C ARG A 172 20.19 9.22 -4.49
N GLN A 173 18.96 9.73 -4.46
CA GLN A 173 17.78 8.98 -4.84
C GLN A 173 17.80 8.58 -6.33
N LEU A 174 18.24 9.49 -7.18
CA LEU A 174 18.43 9.26 -8.62
C LEU A 174 19.66 8.39 -8.93
N GLY A 175 20.40 7.94 -7.90
CA GLY A 175 21.55 7.06 -8.04
C GLY A 175 22.84 7.78 -8.49
N TYR A 176 22.88 9.11 -8.45
CA TYR A 176 24.12 9.86 -8.66
C TYR A 176 25.01 9.71 -7.43
N ASP A 177 26.21 9.20 -7.66
CA ASP A 177 27.27 9.23 -6.66
C ASP A 177 28.05 10.55 -6.83
N LEU A 178 27.58 11.59 -6.13
CA LEU A 178 28.21 12.92 -6.14
C LEU A 178 29.62 12.91 -5.53
N GLU A 179 30.00 11.87 -4.78
CA GLU A 179 31.33 11.78 -4.15
C GLU A 179 32.35 11.08 -5.08
N ASN A 180 31.90 10.20 -5.97
CA ASN A 180 32.76 9.42 -6.86
C ASN A 180 32.54 9.69 -8.37
N ASP A 181 31.79 10.73 -8.75
CA ASP A 181 31.48 11.09 -10.15
C ASP A 181 30.91 9.91 -10.98
N ARG A 182 30.15 9.01 -10.34
CA ARG A 182 29.52 7.89 -11.04
C ARG A 182 28.10 8.24 -11.48
N MET A 183 27.85 8.03 -12.77
CA MET A 183 26.51 8.06 -13.34
C MET A 183 25.70 6.86 -12.82
N PRO A 184 24.38 7.02 -12.60
CA PRO A 184 23.52 5.95 -12.12
C PRO A 184 23.46 4.77 -13.09
N GLU A 185 23.58 3.55 -12.54
CA GLU A 185 23.30 2.29 -13.26
C GLU A 185 21.80 1.91 -13.20
N TRP A 186 21.00 2.65 -12.41
CA TRP A 186 19.59 2.34 -12.16
C TRP A 186 18.64 3.38 -12.76
N SER A 187 17.53 2.89 -13.30
CA SER A 187 16.45 3.68 -13.86
C SER A 187 15.54 4.24 -12.75
N GLY A 188 15.91 5.39 -12.18
CA GLY A 188 14.96 6.33 -11.57
C GLY A 188 13.96 5.79 -10.55
N MET A 189 12.88 6.55 -10.31
CA MET A 189 11.83 6.21 -9.34
C MET A 189 10.97 5.03 -9.82
N SER A 190 11.50 3.81 -9.69
CA SER A 190 10.73 2.58 -9.94
C SER A 190 9.77 2.29 -8.79
N THR A 191 8.62 1.70 -9.11
CA THR A 191 7.71 1.12 -8.11
C THR A 191 7.55 -0.38 -8.33
N SER A 192 8.35 -1.01 -9.19
CA SER A 192 8.19 -2.39 -9.65
C SER A 192 8.16 -3.41 -8.51
N THR A 193 8.95 -3.19 -7.46
CA THR A 193 9.04 -4.05 -6.27
C THR A 193 8.67 -3.31 -4.98
N GLY A 194 8.31 -4.05 -3.92
CA GLY A 194 7.98 -3.45 -2.62
C GLY A 194 9.13 -2.62 -2.03
N ARG A 195 10.37 -3.11 -2.19
CA ARG A 195 11.58 -2.38 -1.77
C ARG A 195 11.71 -1.02 -2.46
N GLU A 196 11.35 -0.93 -3.73
CA GLU A 196 11.43 0.33 -4.48
C GLU A 196 10.32 1.29 -4.05
N VAL A 197 9.12 0.77 -3.71
CA VAL A 197 8.04 1.57 -3.11
C VAL A 197 8.45 2.12 -1.75
N ASP A 198 9.01 1.28 -0.87
CA ASP A 198 9.46 1.69 0.46
C ASP A 198 10.57 2.76 0.36
N ALA A 199 11.50 2.60 -0.60
CA ALA A 199 12.54 3.60 -0.87
C ALA A 199 11.96 4.92 -1.39
N LEU A 200 10.96 4.86 -2.28
CA LEU A 200 10.24 6.03 -2.78
C LEU A 200 9.49 6.74 -1.65
N GLU A 201 8.78 6.01 -0.78
CA GLU A 201 8.06 6.56 0.36
C GLU A 201 9.01 7.27 1.33
N GLU A 202 10.14 6.65 1.65
CA GLU A 202 11.16 7.25 2.50
C GLU A 202 11.73 8.52 1.88
N TYR A 203 12.02 8.51 0.56
CA TYR A 203 12.44 9.70 -0.16
C TYR A 203 11.39 10.81 -0.09
N LEU A 204 10.11 10.51 -0.35
CA LEU A 204 9.03 11.50 -0.31
C LEU A 204 8.81 12.06 1.11
N ARG A 205 8.96 11.22 2.14
CA ARG A 205 8.93 11.63 3.53
C ARG A 205 10.07 12.61 3.82
N GLN A 206 11.30 12.31 3.40
CA GLN A 206 12.42 13.23 3.56
C GLN A 206 12.22 14.52 2.75
N ALA A 207 11.79 14.43 1.49
CA ALA A 207 11.49 15.59 0.64
C ALA A 207 10.44 16.53 1.28
N SER A 208 9.42 15.98 1.94
CA SER A 208 8.38 16.77 2.60
C SER A 208 8.92 17.66 3.72
N THR A 209 10.02 17.27 4.38
CA THR A 209 10.68 18.10 5.40
C THR A 209 11.31 19.37 4.82
N TYR A 210 11.68 19.35 3.53
CA TYR A 210 12.24 20.49 2.82
C TYR A 210 11.19 21.33 2.09
N ALA A 211 9.98 20.79 1.85
CA ALA A 211 8.89 21.45 1.12
C ALA A 211 8.47 22.86 1.61
N PRO A 212 8.57 23.20 2.91
CA PRO A 212 8.31 24.57 3.37
C PRO A 212 9.32 25.60 2.85
N SER A 213 10.58 25.20 2.63
CA SER A 213 11.69 26.11 2.32
C SER A 213 12.26 25.96 0.90
N VAL A 214 12.09 24.80 0.27
CA VAL A 214 12.61 24.47 -1.05
C VAL A 214 11.45 24.21 -2.02
N PRO A 215 11.20 25.09 -3.01
CA PRO A 215 10.09 24.92 -3.97
C PRO A 215 10.15 23.59 -4.72
N LEU A 216 11.33 23.18 -5.19
CA LEU A 216 11.49 21.91 -5.89
C LEU A 216 11.11 20.70 -5.01
N ALA A 217 11.42 20.75 -3.71
CA ALA A 217 11.03 19.69 -2.78
C ALA A 217 9.52 19.60 -2.64
N ARG A 218 8.81 20.74 -2.60
CA ARG A 218 7.34 20.77 -2.61
C ARG A 218 6.77 20.15 -3.89
N GLY A 219 7.32 20.53 -5.04
CA GLY A 219 6.93 19.97 -6.34
C GLY A 219 7.12 18.46 -6.41
N LEU A 220 8.31 17.98 -6.03
CA LEU A 220 8.64 16.54 -6.01
C LEU A 220 7.84 15.76 -4.99
N SER A 221 7.59 16.31 -3.80
CA SER A 221 6.69 15.70 -2.82
C SER A 221 5.26 15.60 -3.36
N SER A 222 4.72 16.65 -3.97
CA SER A 222 3.37 16.62 -4.53
C SER A 222 3.25 15.60 -5.66
N VAL A 223 4.08 15.74 -6.70
CA VAL A 223 4.04 14.87 -7.90
C VAL A 223 4.39 13.43 -7.54
N GLY A 224 5.38 13.22 -6.68
CA GLY A 224 5.78 11.89 -6.24
C GLY A 224 4.73 11.17 -5.38
N GLN A 225 3.98 11.89 -4.55
CA GLN A 225 2.86 11.31 -3.80
C GLN A 225 1.70 10.92 -4.73
N LEU A 226 1.42 11.72 -5.77
CA LEU A 226 0.45 11.35 -6.80
C LEU A 226 0.93 10.15 -7.63
N PHE A 227 2.22 10.09 -7.93
CA PHE A 227 2.84 8.93 -8.56
C PHE A 227 2.65 7.68 -7.71
N LEU A 228 3.00 7.72 -6.42
CA LEU A 228 2.75 6.63 -5.49
C LEU A 228 1.27 6.22 -5.46
N ALA A 229 0.36 7.17 -5.27
CA ALA A 229 -1.09 6.91 -5.23
C ALA A 229 -1.64 6.28 -6.53
N SER A 230 -1.08 6.62 -7.68
CA SER A 230 -1.46 6.06 -8.99
C SER A 230 -0.92 4.64 -9.22
N HIS A 231 0.13 4.25 -8.49
CA HIS A 231 0.75 2.94 -8.55
C HIS A 231 0.32 2.00 -7.41
N LEU A 232 -0.26 2.55 -6.34
CA LEU A 232 -0.94 1.80 -5.29
C LEU A 232 -2.36 1.42 -5.73
N ARG A 233 -2.87 0.35 -5.14
CA ARG A 233 -4.21 -0.14 -5.43
C ARG A 233 -5.27 0.67 -4.74
N ARG A 234 -6.45 0.69 -5.35
CA ARG A 234 -7.62 1.35 -4.76
C ARG A 234 -8.21 0.59 -3.58
N ARG A 235 -8.22 -0.74 -3.67
CA ARG A 235 -8.71 -1.62 -2.61
C ARG A 235 -7.64 -2.59 -2.18
N SER A 236 -7.62 -2.93 -0.89
CA SER A 236 -6.82 -4.02 -0.36
C SER A 236 -7.34 -5.37 -0.88
N LEU A 237 -6.59 -6.43 -0.58
CA LEU A 237 -6.92 -7.82 -0.90
C LEU A 237 -8.36 -8.22 -0.49
N PHE A 238 -8.88 -7.62 0.59
CA PHE A 238 -10.21 -7.90 1.13
C PHE A 238 -11.28 -6.86 0.75
N GLY A 239 -11.00 -6.03 -0.25
CA GLY A 239 -11.98 -5.09 -0.81
C GLY A 239 -12.18 -3.82 0.01
N LYS A 240 -11.41 -3.61 1.09
CA LYS A 240 -11.41 -2.38 1.87
C LYS A 240 -10.66 -1.27 1.11
N PRO A 241 -10.98 0.02 1.32
CA PRO A 241 -10.18 1.10 0.76
C PRO A 241 -8.71 0.98 1.19
N ASN A 242 -7.78 1.18 0.25
CA ASN A 242 -6.35 1.18 0.57
C ASN A 242 -5.98 2.53 1.23
N HIS A 243 -5.71 2.49 2.55
CA HIS A 243 -5.37 3.68 3.32
C HIS A 243 -4.08 4.36 2.86
N ARG A 244 -3.03 3.60 2.50
CA ARG A 244 -1.77 4.15 1.97
C ARG A 244 -2.02 4.96 0.70
N ARG A 245 -2.83 4.42 -0.21
CA ARG A 245 -3.22 5.14 -1.43
C ARG A 245 -3.97 6.43 -1.11
N ILE A 246 -4.92 6.38 -0.17
CA ILE A 246 -5.71 7.55 0.24
C ILE A 246 -4.81 8.63 0.83
N GLU A 247 -3.89 8.26 1.71
CA GLU A 247 -2.92 9.17 2.32
C GLU A 247 -1.99 9.80 1.29
N ALA A 248 -1.43 8.99 0.38
CA ALA A 248 -0.61 9.50 -0.72
C ALA A 248 -1.41 10.45 -1.64
N LEU A 249 -2.66 10.11 -1.96
CA LEU A 249 -3.53 10.97 -2.77
C LEU A 249 -3.82 12.30 -2.09
N ARG A 250 -4.15 12.26 -0.80
CA ARG A 250 -4.38 13.45 0.03
C ARG A 250 -3.15 14.33 0.07
N ALA A 251 -1.99 13.74 0.39
CA ALA A 251 -0.73 14.45 0.50
C ALA A 251 -0.34 15.11 -0.84
N GLY A 252 -0.47 14.37 -1.95
CA GLY A 252 -0.15 14.87 -3.28
C GLY A 252 -1.01 16.05 -3.72
N LEU A 253 -2.33 15.93 -3.59
CA LEU A 253 -3.27 16.98 -4.00
C LEU A 253 -3.25 18.20 -3.07
N SER A 254 -3.09 17.99 -1.75
CA SER A 254 -2.99 19.09 -0.78
C SER A 254 -1.70 19.89 -0.91
N ALA A 255 -0.66 19.28 -1.48
CA ALA A 255 0.64 19.91 -1.68
C ALA A 255 0.75 20.66 -3.02
N LEU A 256 -0.32 20.76 -3.82
CA LEU A 256 -0.32 21.53 -5.05
C LEU A 256 0.00 23.01 -4.75
N PRO A 257 1.10 23.57 -5.27
CA PRO A 257 1.52 24.94 -4.97
C PRO A 257 0.59 25.96 -5.64
N SER A 258 -0.08 26.77 -4.82
CA SER A 258 -0.91 27.90 -5.28
C SER A 258 -0.07 29.13 -5.65
N ASP A 259 1.11 29.27 -5.04
CA ASP A 259 1.98 30.45 -5.11
C ASP A 259 3.11 30.31 -6.15
N ARG A 260 3.53 29.08 -6.45
CA ARG A 260 4.68 28.78 -7.34
C ARG A 260 4.43 27.55 -8.21
N PRO A 261 3.56 27.65 -9.24
CA PRO A 261 3.22 26.52 -10.11
C PRO A 261 4.44 25.95 -10.85
N ASP A 262 5.44 26.78 -11.14
CA ASP A 262 6.68 26.36 -11.82
C ASP A 262 7.42 25.25 -11.09
N SER A 263 7.26 25.14 -9.77
CA SER A 263 7.88 24.06 -8.99
C SER A 263 7.35 22.67 -9.35
N LEU A 264 6.07 22.55 -9.74
CA LEU A 264 5.52 21.31 -10.27
C LEU A 264 6.11 21.01 -11.65
N ALA A 265 6.25 22.02 -12.50
CA ALA A 265 6.81 21.86 -13.84
C ALA A 265 8.29 21.44 -13.78
N THR A 266 9.08 22.02 -12.88
CA THR A 266 10.48 21.60 -12.66
C THR A 266 10.55 20.18 -12.12
N ALA A 267 9.68 19.81 -11.18
CA ALA A 267 9.60 18.44 -10.68
C ALA A 267 9.22 17.45 -11.79
N ALA A 268 8.24 17.80 -12.63
CA ALA A 268 7.85 17.02 -13.81
C ALA A 268 9.00 16.86 -14.81
N GLY A 269 9.76 17.93 -15.08
CA GLY A 269 10.92 17.88 -15.98
C GLY A 269 11.99 16.89 -15.54
N LEU A 270 12.25 16.77 -14.23
CA LEU A 270 13.17 15.76 -13.71
C LEU A 270 12.72 14.33 -14.05
N PHE A 271 11.41 14.06 -14.09
CA PHE A 271 10.89 12.75 -14.48
C PHE A 271 10.96 12.50 -15.98
N GLU A 272 10.77 13.53 -16.79
CA GLU A 272 10.90 13.43 -18.24
C GLU A 272 12.34 13.10 -18.65
N GLU A 273 13.33 13.65 -17.93
CA GLU A 273 14.76 13.40 -18.15
C GLU A 273 15.19 11.95 -17.84
N GLU A 274 14.41 11.19 -17.05
CA GLU A 274 14.69 9.75 -16.77
C GLU A 274 14.36 8.82 -17.96
N GLY A 275 13.63 9.32 -18.97
CA GLY A 275 13.37 8.62 -20.23
C GLY A 275 11.96 8.03 -20.39
N GLU A 276 11.70 7.45 -21.56
CA GLU A 276 10.36 7.04 -22.02
C GLU A 276 9.62 6.09 -21.08
N ALA A 277 10.33 5.14 -20.45
CA ALA A 277 9.73 4.17 -19.54
C ALA A 277 9.17 4.83 -18.26
N VAL A 278 9.74 5.96 -17.83
CA VAL A 278 9.27 6.73 -16.68
C VAL A 278 8.08 7.59 -17.09
N ILE A 279 8.15 8.23 -18.26
CA ILE A 279 7.04 8.98 -18.85
C ILE A 279 5.77 8.12 -18.98
N GLU A 280 5.88 6.87 -19.45
CA GLU A 280 4.74 5.94 -19.55
C GLU A 280 4.10 5.68 -18.16
N ARG A 281 4.91 5.56 -17.10
CA ARG A 281 4.41 5.37 -15.73
C ARG A 281 3.71 6.62 -15.22
N PHE A 282 4.19 7.80 -15.61
CA PHE A 282 3.62 9.10 -15.24
C PHE A 282 2.29 9.42 -15.91
N GLN A 283 1.93 8.74 -17.01
CA GLN A 283 0.62 8.91 -17.65
C GLN A 283 -0.55 8.75 -16.67
N LYS A 284 -0.45 7.81 -15.71
CA LYS A 284 -1.47 7.61 -14.67
C LYS A 284 -1.61 8.80 -13.72
N VAL A 285 -0.52 9.55 -13.51
CA VAL A 285 -0.56 10.78 -12.70
C VAL A 285 -1.33 11.87 -13.45
N SER A 286 -1.10 12.01 -14.76
CA SER A 286 -1.84 12.92 -15.61
C SER A 286 -3.34 12.56 -15.67
N GLU A 287 -3.67 11.27 -15.80
CA GLU A 287 -5.06 10.76 -15.74
C GLU A 287 -5.74 11.16 -14.43
N LEU A 288 -5.04 10.95 -13.31
CA LEU A 288 -5.54 11.25 -11.98
C LEU A 288 -5.75 12.76 -11.78
N LEU A 289 -4.82 13.59 -12.22
CA LEU A 289 -4.94 15.05 -12.15
C LEU A 289 -6.08 15.58 -13.01
N LEU A 290 -6.25 15.05 -14.22
CA LEU A 290 -7.36 15.44 -15.10
C LEU A 290 -8.72 15.01 -14.55
N ASP A 291 -8.84 13.81 -13.96
CA ASP A 291 -10.10 13.44 -13.28
C ASP A 291 -10.38 14.32 -12.06
N TYR A 292 -9.35 14.69 -11.29
CA TYR A 292 -9.49 15.61 -10.16
C TYR A 292 -9.98 17.00 -10.60
N VAL A 293 -9.32 17.60 -11.59
CA VAL A 293 -9.73 18.92 -12.13
C VAL A 293 -11.14 18.86 -12.72
N ARG A 294 -11.47 17.77 -13.43
CA ARG A 294 -12.84 17.55 -13.94
C ARG A 294 -13.85 17.44 -12.81
N PHE A 295 -13.52 16.73 -11.74
CA PHE A 295 -14.37 16.62 -10.55
C PHE A 295 -14.62 18.00 -9.91
N CYS A 296 -13.56 18.78 -9.70
CA CYS A 296 -13.65 20.14 -9.17
C CYS A 296 -14.50 21.03 -10.06
N SER A 297 -14.32 20.97 -11.39
CA SER A 297 -15.13 21.72 -12.36
C SER A 297 -16.61 21.37 -12.29
N ILE A 298 -16.98 20.08 -12.21
CA ILE A 298 -18.38 19.64 -12.11
C ILE A 298 -19.02 20.09 -10.79
N ARG A 299 -18.24 20.19 -9.71
CA ARG A 299 -18.70 20.59 -8.38
C ARG A 299 -18.56 22.08 -8.09
N GLU A 300 -18.08 22.86 -9.05
CA GLU A 300 -17.76 24.28 -8.88
C GLU A 300 -16.84 24.53 -7.65
N ALA A 301 -15.94 23.58 -7.39
CA ALA A 301 -15.02 23.61 -6.25
C ALA A 301 -13.65 24.12 -6.68
N ASP A 302 -13.00 24.91 -5.82
CA ASP A 302 -11.61 25.31 -6.01
C ASP A 302 -10.68 24.09 -5.85
N PRO A 303 -9.91 23.69 -6.88
CA PRO A 303 -9.03 22.52 -6.82
C PRO A 303 -7.89 22.65 -5.81
N LEU A 304 -7.57 23.87 -5.35
CA LEU A 304 -6.53 24.13 -4.35
C LEU A 304 -7.10 24.16 -2.93
N HIS A 305 -8.43 24.13 -2.77
CA HIS A 305 -9.06 24.16 -1.46
C HIS A 305 -9.03 22.76 -0.81
N PRO A 306 -8.63 22.61 0.47
CA PRO A 306 -8.55 21.30 1.14
C PRO A 306 -9.87 20.51 1.11
N GLY A 307 -11.02 21.20 1.18
CA GLY A 307 -12.33 20.58 1.09
C GLY A 307 -12.61 19.89 -0.26
N ALA A 308 -12.01 20.34 -1.37
CA ALA A 308 -12.15 19.69 -2.66
C ALA A 308 -11.38 18.35 -2.71
N VAL A 309 -10.21 18.31 -2.06
CA VAL A 309 -9.38 17.09 -1.93
C VAL A 309 -10.12 16.00 -1.16
N GLU A 310 -10.65 16.31 0.03
CA GLU A 310 -11.40 15.33 0.82
C GLU A 310 -12.65 14.85 0.09
N ALA A 311 -13.40 15.76 -0.53
CA ALA A 311 -14.59 15.40 -1.31
C ALA A 311 -14.26 14.48 -2.50
N TYR A 312 -13.10 14.65 -3.12
CA TYR A 312 -12.63 13.79 -4.21
C TYR A 312 -12.23 12.39 -3.71
N ILE A 313 -11.54 12.32 -2.56
CA ILE A 313 -11.16 11.06 -1.92
C ILE A 313 -12.40 10.27 -1.52
N GLU A 314 -13.38 10.92 -0.88
CA GLU A 314 -14.65 10.30 -0.47
C GLU A 314 -15.47 9.80 -1.65
N ALA A 315 -15.40 10.49 -2.79
CA ALA A 315 -16.06 10.06 -4.02
C ALA A 315 -15.48 8.76 -4.58
N ASP A 316 -14.28 8.34 -4.12
CA ASP A 316 -13.59 7.10 -4.49
C ASP A 316 -13.70 6.86 -6.01
N ARG A 317 -13.19 7.80 -6.82
CA ARG A 317 -13.35 7.75 -8.28
C ARG A 317 -12.30 6.87 -8.94
N LEU A 318 -12.62 6.38 -10.13
CA LEU A 318 -11.65 5.75 -11.03
C LEU A 318 -11.35 6.76 -12.16
N PRO A 319 -10.11 7.26 -12.28
CA PRO A 319 -9.73 8.11 -13.40
C PRO A 319 -10.00 7.37 -14.72
N ALA A 320 -10.58 8.09 -15.70
CA ALA A 320 -10.69 7.54 -17.03
C ALA A 320 -9.30 7.50 -17.68
N PRO A 321 -8.94 6.41 -18.39
CA PRO A 321 -7.65 6.34 -19.04
C PRO A 321 -7.51 7.44 -20.08
N LEU A 322 -6.33 8.05 -20.15
CA LEU A 322 -5.97 8.97 -21.21
C LEU A 322 -5.54 8.13 -22.40
N PHE A 323 -6.36 8.12 -23.45
CA PHE A 323 -5.94 7.63 -24.74
C PHE A 323 -5.01 8.66 -25.36
N LEU A 324 -3.69 8.52 -25.11
CA LEU A 324 -2.71 9.16 -25.97
C LEU A 324 -2.86 8.55 -27.37
N ALA A 325 -2.99 9.42 -28.38
CA ALA A 325 -3.30 9.01 -29.75
C ALA A 325 -2.25 8.00 -30.25
N GLY A 326 -2.65 6.73 -30.41
CA GLY A 326 -1.79 5.66 -30.93
C GLY A 326 -1.70 4.40 -30.04
N GLU A 327 -2.10 4.47 -28.77
CA GLU A 327 -1.95 3.33 -27.85
C GLU A 327 -3.22 2.47 -27.72
N THR A 328 -3.24 1.33 -28.41
CA THR A 328 -4.12 0.20 -28.08
C THR A 328 -3.43 -0.70 -27.06
N ARG A 329 -3.76 -0.61 -25.76
CA ARG A 329 -3.18 -1.55 -24.79
C ARG A 329 -3.96 -2.87 -24.74
N ARG A 330 -3.24 -3.97 -25.00
CA ARG A 330 -3.63 -5.34 -24.65
C ARG A 330 -3.92 -5.40 -23.14
N ARG A 331 -5.13 -5.82 -22.77
CA ARG A 331 -5.50 -6.22 -21.40
C ARG A 331 -4.50 -7.27 -20.90
N ARG A 332 -3.82 -6.97 -19.79
CA ARG A 332 -3.25 -7.96 -18.88
C ARG A 332 -3.91 -7.75 -17.53
#